data_AF-A0A484GYA5-F1
#
_entry.id   AF-A0A484GYA5-F1
#
_cell.length_a   1.000
_cell.length_b   1.000
_cell.length_c   1.000
_cell.angle_alpha   90.00
_cell.angle_beta   90.00
_cell.angle_gamma   90.00
#
_symmetry.space_group_name_H-M   'P 1'
#
loop_
_entity.id
_entity.type
_entity.pdbx_description
1 polymer ?
#
loop_
_entity_poly.entity_id
_entity_poly.type
_entity_poly.pdbx_seq_one_letter_code
_entity_poly.pdbx_strand_id
1 'polypeptide(L)'
;RNKTLQMEKIKTRLKAEFEALESEERHLKEYKQEMDLLLQEKMAHVEELRLIHADINVMENTIKQSENDLNKLLESTRRLHDEYKPLKEHVDALRMTLGLQRLPDLCEEEEKLSLDYFEKQKAEWQTEPQEPPIPESLAAAAAAAQQLQVARKQDTRQTATFRQQPPPMK
;
A
#
# COMPACT_ATOMS: atom_id res chain seq x y z
N ARG A 1 -48.89 -52.44 32.84
CA ARG A 1 -47.48 -52.90 32.72
C ARG A 1 -46.86 -52.56 31.36
N ASN A 2 -47.44 -52.99 30.22
CA ASN A 2 -46.88 -52.69 28.89
C ASN A 2 -46.79 -51.18 28.55
N LYS A 3 -47.87 -50.42 28.82
CA LYS A 3 -47.87 -48.96 28.64
C LYS A 3 -46.79 -48.25 29.48
N THR A 4 -46.57 -48.71 30.71
CA THR A 4 -45.53 -48.20 31.61
C THR A 4 -44.13 -48.41 31.04
N LEU A 5 -43.85 -49.60 30.49
CA LEU A 5 -42.56 -49.91 29.83
C LEU A 5 -42.35 -49.06 28.57
N GLN A 6 -43.37 -48.87 27.75
CA GLN A 6 -43.29 -48.00 26.57
C GLN A 6 -43.03 -46.54 26.96
N MET A 7 -43.72 -46.04 27.99
CA MET A 7 -43.53 -44.69 28.50
C MET A 7 -42.09 -44.46 28.98
N GLU A 8 -41.52 -45.37 29.77
CA GLU A 8 -40.13 -45.24 30.22
C GLU A 8 -39.14 -45.29 29.04
N LYS A 9 -39.39 -46.13 28.03
CA LYS A 9 -38.55 -46.18 26.83
C LYS A 9 -38.58 -44.87 26.04
N ILE A 10 -39.76 -44.26 25.91
CA ILE A 10 -39.92 -42.95 25.27
C ILE A 10 -39.25 -41.85 26.10
N LYS A 11 -39.41 -41.87 27.42
CA LYS A 11 -38.81 -40.89 28.34
C LYS A 11 -37.29 -40.91 28.28
N THR A 12 -36.66 -42.09 28.25
CA THR A 12 -35.20 -42.19 28.11
C THR A 12 -34.74 -41.64 26.77
N ARG A 13 -35.44 -41.96 25.67
CA ARG A 13 -35.09 -41.42 24.35
C ARG A 13 -35.25 -39.91 24.30
N LEU A 14 -36.34 -39.37 24.87
CA LEU A 14 -36.58 -37.93 24.93
C LEU A 14 -35.46 -37.18 25.68
N LYS A 15 -34.97 -37.74 26.79
CA LYS A 15 -33.84 -37.14 27.53
C LYS A 15 -32.56 -37.08 26.70
N ALA A 16 -32.22 -38.19 26.03
CA ALA A 16 -31.03 -38.24 25.18
C ALA A 16 -31.12 -37.26 24.00
N GLU A 17 -32.28 -37.17 23.34
CA GLU A 17 -32.50 -36.20 22.26
C GLU A 17 -32.42 -34.76 22.76
N PHE A 18 -32.91 -34.48 23.97
CA PHE A 18 -32.84 -33.15 24.57
C PHE A 18 -31.39 -32.75 24.91
N GLU A 19 -30.60 -33.66 25.47
CA GLU A 19 -29.17 -33.42 25.74
C GLU A 19 -28.39 -33.18 24.43
N ALA A 20 -28.69 -33.94 23.38
CA ALA A 20 -28.09 -33.72 22.06
C ALA A 20 -28.49 -32.35 21.47
N LEU A 21 -29.75 -31.95 21.63
CA LEU A 21 -30.25 -30.64 21.20
C LEU A 21 -29.53 -29.49 21.93
N GLU A 22 -29.35 -29.57 23.25
CA GLU A 22 -28.64 -28.56 24.03
C GLU A 22 -27.16 -28.47 23.63
N SER A 23 -26.52 -29.61 23.34
CA SER A 23 -25.14 -29.63 22.83
C SER A 23 -25.05 -28.94 21.48
N GLU A 24 -25.99 -29.22 20.57
CA GLU A 24 -25.96 -28.63 19.23
C GLU A 24 -26.26 -27.13 19.26
N GLU A 25 -27.14 -26.67 20.17
CA GLU A 25 -27.37 -25.25 20.38
C GLU A 25 -26.09 -24.52 20.84
N ARG A 26 -25.25 -25.19 21.64
CA ARG A 26 -23.96 -24.65 22.08
C ARG A 26 -22.98 -24.53 20.92
N HIS A 27 -22.79 -25.61 20.14
CA HIS A 27 -21.93 -25.58 18.96
C HIS A 27 -22.37 -24.51 17.96
N LEU A 28 -23.68 -24.37 17.74
CA LEU A 28 -24.21 -23.35 16.83
C LEU A 28 -23.86 -21.92 17.28
N LYS A 29 -23.81 -21.66 18.60
CA LYS A 29 -23.36 -20.36 19.14
C LYS A 29 -21.88 -20.15 18.90
N GLU A 30 -21.06 -21.17 19.14
CA GLU A 30 -19.61 -21.12 18.91
C GLU A 30 -19.28 -20.87 17.42
N TYR A 31 -19.95 -21.56 16.49
CA TYR A 31 -19.72 -21.34 15.06
C TYR A 31 -20.14 -19.96 14.57
N LYS A 32 -21.20 -19.38 15.15
CA LYS A 32 -21.61 -17.99 14.84
C LYS A 32 -20.56 -17.01 15.35
N GLN A 33 -20.07 -17.21 16.56
CA GLN A 33 -19.02 -16.36 17.12
C GLN A 33 -17.73 -16.46 16.29
N GLU A 34 -17.32 -17.67 15.91
CA GLU A 34 -16.14 -17.89 15.06
C GLU A 34 -16.30 -17.20 13.70
N MET A 35 -17.48 -17.29 13.10
CA MET A 35 -17.79 -16.58 11.85
C MET A 35 -17.64 -15.06 12.01
N ASP A 36 -18.09 -14.48 13.12
CA ASP A 36 -17.95 -13.05 13.38
C ASP A 36 -16.48 -12.64 13.55
N LEU A 37 -15.68 -13.46 14.23
CA LEU A 37 -14.24 -13.24 14.38
C LEU A 37 -13.52 -13.28 13.03
N LEU A 38 -13.81 -14.28 12.19
CA LEU A 38 -13.24 -14.39 10.85
C LEU A 38 -13.63 -13.20 9.95
N LEU A 39 -14.86 -12.69 10.07
CA LEU A 39 -15.29 -11.49 9.37
C LEU A 39 -14.54 -10.25 9.85
N GLN A 40 -14.26 -10.14 11.15
CA GLN A 40 -13.47 -9.06 11.71
C GLN A 40 -12.01 -9.11 11.21
N GLU A 41 -11.38 -10.28 11.24
CA GLU A 41 -10.02 -10.48 10.75
C GLU A 41 -9.91 -10.15 9.26
N LYS A 42 -10.87 -10.61 8.45
CA LYS A 42 -10.97 -10.22 7.04
C LYS A 42 -11.00 -8.70 6.86
N MET A 43 -11.72 -7.97 7.73
CA MET A 43 -11.79 -6.51 7.65
C MET A 43 -10.49 -5.84 8.09
N ALA A 44 -9.78 -6.41 9.07
CA ALA A 44 -8.46 -5.93 9.46
C ALA A 44 -7.49 -6.03 8.27
N HIS A 45 -7.44 -7.15 7.56
CA HIS A 45 -6.59 -7.30 6.38
C HIS A 45 -6.94 -6.35 5.23
N VAL A 46 -8.23 -6.07 5.00
CA VAL A 46 -8.62 -5.08 3.99
C VAL A 46 -8.11 -3.68 4.35
N GLU A 47 -8.10 -3.32 5.63
CA GLU A 47 -7.55 -2.04 6.08
C GLU A 47 -6.03 -2.00 5.98
N GLU A 48 -5.33 -3.09 6.30
CA GLU A 48 -3.88 -3.21 6.09
C GLU A 48 -3.50 -3.00 4.61
N LEU A 49 -4.23 -3.63 3.69
CA LEU A 49 -4.02 -3.42 2.25
C LEU A 49 -4.27 -1.96 1.84
N ARG A 50 -5.27 -1.31 2.44
CA ARG A 50 -5.56 0.11 2.18
C ARG A 50 -4.42 1.01 2.66
N LEU A 51 -3.80 0.71 3.80
CA LEU A 51 -2.65 1.44 4.33
C LEU A 51 -1.42 1.24 3.45
N ILE A 52 -1.11 0.00 3.06
CA ILE A 52 -0.01 -0.29 2.13
C ILE A 52 -0.19 0.49 0.82
N HIS A 53 -1.41 0.51 0.27
CA HIS A 53 -1.68 1.27 -0.94
C HIS A 53 -1.47 2.78 -0.75
N ALA A 54 -1.82 3.33 0.42
CA ALA A 54 -1.54 4.73 0.73
C ALA A 54 -0.04 5.02 0.80
N ASP A 55 0.74 4.14 1.43
CA ASP A 55 2.20 4.26 1.54
C ASP A 55 2.88 4.18 0.16
N ILE A 56 2.43 3.25 -0.70
CA ILE A 56 2.89 3.17 -2.10
C ILE A 56 2.66 4.50 -2.81
N ASN A 57 1.46 5.06 -2.74
CA ASN A 57 1.14 6.34 -3.38
C ASN A 57 2.04 7.49 -2.86
N VAL A 58 2.39 7.49 -1.57
CA VAL A 58 3.33 8.48 -1.00
C VAL A 58 4.73 8.30 -1.58
N MET A 59 5.19 7.06 -1.68
CA MET A 59 6.50 6.73 -2.26
C MET A 59 6.58 7.10 -3.75
N GLU A 60 5.57 6.76 -4.56
CA GLU A 60 5.48 7.13 -5.98
C GLU A 60 5.58 8.65 -6.17
N ASN A 61 4.83 9.42 -5.38
CA ASN A 61 4.88 10.88 -5.44
C ASN A 61 6.26 11.42 -5.03
N THR A 62 6.90 10.80 -4.03
CA THR A 62 8.24 11.18 -3.57
C THR A 62 9.31 10.91 -4.64
N ILE A 63 9.23 9.77 -5.32
CA ILE A 63 10.12 9.43 -6.44
C ILE A 63 9.94 10.45 -7.55
N LYS A 64 8.70 10.69 -8.00
CA LYS A 64 8.39 11.66 -9.05
C LYS A 64 8.89 13.07 -8.76
N GLN A 65 8.76 13.51 -7.49
CA GLN A 65 9.30 14.80 -7.06
C GLN A 65 10.84 14.81 -7.13
N SER A 66 11.47 13.74 -6.65
CA SER A 66 12.93 13.60 -6.65
C SER A 66 13.50 13.56 -8.07
N GLU A 67 12.85 12.88 -9.00
CA GLU A 67 13.21 12.87 -10.42
C GLU A 67 13.13 14.26 -11.06
N ASN A 68 12.09 15.02 -10.72
CA ASN A 68 11.94 16.39 -11.20
C ASN A 68 13.07 17.29 -10.67
N ASP A 69 13.37 17.19 -9.38
CA ASP A 69 14.45 17.97 -8.76
C ASP A 69 15.83 17.58 -9.30
N LEU A 70 16.05 16.28 -9.53
CA LEU A 70 17.22 15.78 -10.23
C LEU A 70 17.33 16.38 -11.63
N ASN A 71 16.25 16.39 -12.43
CA ASN A 71 16.28 17.00 -13.77
C ASN A 71 16.61 18.51 -13.71
N LYS A 72 16.07 19.25 -12.74
CA LYS A 72 16.44 20.67 -12.53
C LYS A 72 17.92 20.84 -12.20
N LEU A 73 18.46 19.99 -11.32
CA LEU A 73 19.88 20.02 -10.97
C LEU A 73 20.75 19.70 -12.19
N LEU A 74 20.38 18.69 -12.98
CA LEU A 74 21.08 18.32 -14.21
C LEU A 74 21.10 19.48 -15.21
N GLU A 75 19.97 20.14 -15.45
CA GLU A 75 19.91 21.32 -16.33
C GLU A 75 20.75 22.49 -15.80
N SER A 76 20.70 22.75 -14.49
CA SER A 76 21.48 23.82 -13.85
C SER A 76 22.98 23.56 -13.99
N THR A 77 23.43 22.34 -13.70
CA THR A 77 24.84 21.95 -13.79
C THR A 77 25.33 22.00 -15.23
N ARG A 78 24.52 21.57 -16.20
CA ARG A 78 24.85 21.69 -17.63
C ARG A 78 25.08 23.15 -18.04
N ARG A 79 24.18 24.06 -17.65
CA ARG A 79 24.32 25.49 -17.96
C ARG A 79 25.60 26.08 -17.36
N LEU A 80 25.90 25.76 -16.10
CA LEU A 80 27.12 26.23 -15.44
C LEU A 80 28.39 25.68 -16.12
N HIS A 81 28.37 24.43 -16.58
CA HIS A 81 29.48 23.85 -17.33
C HIS A 81 29.69 24.56 -18.68
N ASP A 82 28.60 24.81 -19.41
CA ASP A 82 28.62 25.57 -20.67
C ASP A 82 29.13 27.01 -20.48
N GLU A 83 28.87 27.65 -19.33
CA GLU A 83 29.40 28.98 -18.96
C GLU A 83 30.87 28.93 -18.49
N TYR A 84 31.26 27.90 -17.73
CA TYR A 84 32.59 27.75 -17.16
C TYR A 84 33.65 27.57 -18.25
N LYS A 85 33.38 26.73 -19.25
CA LYS A 85 34.36 26.36 -20.28
C LYS A 85 34.95 27.56 -21.04
N PRO A 86 34.16 28.46 -21.67
CA PRO A 86 34.70 29.63 -22.35
C PRO A 86 35.37 30.61 -21.39
N LEU A 87 34.87 30.72 -20.15
CA LEU A 87 35.48 31.58 -19.14
C LEU A 87 36.87 31.08 -18.73
N LYS A 88 37.03 29.76 -18.52
CA LYS A 88 38.31 29.13 -18.24
C LYS A 88 39.29 29.36 -19.39
N GLU A 89 38.85 29.11 -20.62
CA GLU A 89 39.67 29.35 -21.82
C GLU A 89 40.15 30.80 -21.91
N HIS A 90 39.29 31.77 -21.59
CA HIS A 90 39.65 33.18 -21.55
C HIS A 90 40.67 33.50 -20.44
N VAL A 91 40.47 32.97 -19.23
CA VAL A 91 41.41 33.14 -18.10
C VAL A 91 42.77 32.52 -18.43
N ASP A 92 42.79 31.32 -19.02
CA ASP A 92 44.02 30.66 -19.43
C ASP A 92 44.75 31.46 -20.52
N ALA A 93 44.03 32.05 -21.48
CA ALA A 93 44.62 32.94 -22.47
C ALA A 93 45.30 34.16 -21.82
N LEU A 94 44.65 34.81 -20.85
CA LEU A 94 45.23 35.94 -20.10
C LEU A 94 46.44 35.53 -19.24
N ARG A 95 46.41 34.32 -18.64
CA ARG A 95 47.56 33.81 -17.89
C ARG A 95 48.77 33.60 -18.80
N MET A 96 48.54 33.05 -19.99
CA MET A 96 49.59 32.84 -20.97
C MET A 96 50.23 34.15 -21.45
N THR A 97 49.46 35.24 -21.63
CA THR A 97 50.05 36.55 -22.00
C THR A 97 50.93 37.14 -20.89
N LEU A 98 50.69 36.75 -19.63
CA LEU A 98 51.50 37.11 -18.48
C LEU A 98 52.65 36.12 -18.19
N GLY A 99 52.84 35.10 -19.04
CA GLY A 99 53.86 34.07 -18.84
C GLY A 99 53.57 33.07 -17.72
N LEU A 100 52.33 33.02 -17.22
CA LEU A 100 51.90 32.08 -16.20
C LEU A 100 51.38 30.78 -16.84
N GLN A 101 51.54 29.67 -16.14
CA GLN A 101 50.99 28.37 -16.56
C GLN A 101 49.46 28.37 -16.47
N ARG A 102 48.80 27.62 -17.38
CA ARG A 102 47.35 27.36 -17.38
C ARG A 102 46.88 26.75 -16.06
N LEU A 103 45.62 27.00 -15.73
CA LEU A 103 44.96 26.38 -14.58
C LEU A 103 44.69 24.89 -14.86
N PRO A 104 44.76 24.02 -13.84
CA PRO A 104 44.35 22.62 -13.96
C PRO A 104 42.93 22.49 -14.49
N ASP A 105 42.69 21.47 -15.30
CA ASP A 105 41.36 21.11 -15.78
C ASP A 105 40.58 20.37 -14.68
N LEU A 106 39.25 20.46 -14.72
CA LEU A 106 38.33 19.74 -13.84
C LEU A 106 38.18 18.27 -14.28
N CYS A 107 39.26 17.60 -14.72
CA CYS A 107 39.21 16.33 -15.45
C CYS A 107 38.30 15.26 -14.83
N GLU A 108 38.31 15.09 -13.50
CA GLU A 108 37.47 14.08 -12.83
C GLU A 108 36.00 14.48 -12.72
N GLU A 109 35.68 15.78 -12.59
CA GLU A 109 34.30 16.26 -12.61
C GLU A 109 33.73 16.35 -14.03
N GLU A 110 34.56 16.68 -15.02
CA GLU A 110 34.17 16.86 -16.42
C GLU A 110 33.87 15.52 -17.12
N GLU A 111 34.61 14.45 -16.81
CA GLU A 111 34.26 13.09 -17.25
C GLU A 111 32.96 12.57 -16.60
N LYS A 112 32.68 12.93 -15.34
CA LYS A 112 31.41 12.58 -14.66
C LYS A 112 30.22 13.38 -15.19
N LEU A 113 30.47 14.58 -15.70
CA LEU A 113 29.50 15.44 -16.39
C LEU A 113 29.37 15.10 -17.89
N SER A 114 29.92 13.97 -18.34
CA SER A 114 29.68 13.44 -19.68
C SER A 114 28.18 13.25 -19.93
N LEU A 115 27.74 13.56 -21.16
CA LEU A 115 26.39 13.30 -21.68
C LEU A 115 25.89 11.86 -21.36
N ASP A 116 26.80 10.88 -21.26
CA ASP A 116 26.48 9.50 -20.89
C ASP A 116 25.90 9.35 -19.49
N TYR A 117 26.32 10.16 -18.52
CA TYR A 117 25.72 10.17 -17.17
C TYR A 117 24.26 10.64 -17.22
N PHE A 118 23.97 11.63 -18.07
CA PHE A 118 22.63 12.20 -18.26
C PHE A 118 21.70 11.28 -19.06
N GLU A 119 22.21 10.54 -20.05
CA GLU A 119 21.42 9.59 -20.85
C GLU A 119 21.13 8.29 -20.11
N LYS A 120 22.09 7.75 -19.33
CA LYS A 120 21.89 6.51 -18.56
C LYS A 120 20.79 6.62 -17.53
N GLN A 121 20.75 7.71 -16.75
CA GLN A 121 19.70 7.88 -15.75
C GLN A 121 18.32 7.89 -16.39
N LYS A 122 18.12 8.66 -17.46
CA LYS A 122 16.82 8.78 -18.11
C LYS A 122 16.27 7.44 -18.64
N ALA A 123 17.14 6.51 -19.01
CA ALA A 123 16.77 5.19 -19.51
C ALA A 123 16.37 4.20 -18.41
N GLU A 124 17.07 4.19 -17.27
CA GLU A 124 16.81 3.24 -16.17
C GLU A 124 15.45 3.48 -15.50
N TRP A 125 14.99 4.74 -15.40
CA TRP A 125 13.72 5.09 -14.76
C TRP A 125 12.47 4.75 -15.59
N GLN A 126 12.59 4.66 -16.93
CA GLN A 126 11.43 4.31 -17.78
C GLN A 126 11.15 2.81 -17.88
N THR A 127 12.05 1.97 -17.36
CA THR A 127 11.96 0.51 -17.47
C THR A 127 11.29 -0.19 -16.29
N GLU A 128 10.77 0.54 -15.29
CA GLU A 128 10.09 -0.11 -14.17
C GLU A 128 8.83 -0.86 -14.69
N PRO A 129 8.72 -2.19 -14.48
CA PRO A 129 7.59 -2.95 -14.95
C PRO A 129 6.34 -2.45 -14.22
N GLN A 130 5.43 -1.85 -14.99
CA GLN A 130 4.10 -1.50 -14.51
C GLN A 130 3.47 -2.77 -13.91
N GLU A 131 3.16 -2.77 -12.61
CA GLU A 131 2.43 -3.89 -12.00
C GLU A 131 1.16 -4.14 -12.83
N PRO A 132 0.89 -5.40 -13.23
CA PRO A 132 -0.26 -5.69 -14.06
C PRO A 132 -1.51 -5.16 -13.35
N PRO A 133 -2.40 -4.44 -14.05
CA PRO A 133 -3.60 -3.90 -13.45
C PRO A 133 -4.36 -5.02 -12.77
N ILE A 134 -4.78 -4.78 -11.52
CA ILE A 134 -5.56 -5.74 -10.73
C ILE A 134 -6.71 -6.21 -11.63
N PRO A 135 -6.85 -7.53 -11.89
CA PRO A 135 -7.87 -8.03 -12.80
C PRO A 135 -9.24 -7.48 -12.40
N GLU A 136 -10.03 -7.01 -13.37
CA GLU A 136 -11.38 -6.48 -13.15
C GLU A 136 -12.26 -7.43 -12.34
N SER A 137 -12.00 -8.74 -12.43
CA SER A 137 -12.68 -9.76 -11.62
C SER A 137 -12.40 -9.65 -10.12
N LEU A 138 -11.17 -9.30 -9.71
CA LEU A 138 -10.78 -9.06 -8.32
C LEU A 138 -11.32 -7.73 -7.81
N ALA A 139 -11.27 -6.68 -8.64
CA ALA A 139 -11.86 -5.38 -8.33
C ALA A 139 -13.40 -5.48 -8.18
N ALA A 140 -14.07 -6.22 -9.09
CA ALA A 140 -15.50 -6.48 -9.04
C ALA A 140 -15.88 -7.36 -7.84
N ALA A 141 -15.05 -8.35 -7.48
CA ALA A 141 -15.27 -9.17 -6.28
C ALA A 141 -15.14 -8.33 -4.99
N ALA A 142 -14.18 -7.41 -4.92
CA ALA A 142 -14.04 -6.46 -3.82
C ALA A 142 -15.25 -5.52 -3.73
N ALA A 143 -15.72 -4.98 -4.86
CA ALA A 143 -16.92 -4.13 -4.92
C ALA A 143 -18.20 -4.89 -4.54
N ALA A 144 -18.37 -6.13 -5.01
CA ALA A 144 -19.50 -6.98 -4.67
C ALA A 144 -19.51 -7.36 -3.18
N ALA A 145 -18.33 -7.63 -2.60
CA ALA A 145 -18.19 -7.89 -1.17
C ALA A 145 -18.58 -6.66 -0.32
N GLN A 146 -18.25 -5.45 -0.78
CA GLN A 146 -18.69 -4.20 -0.14
C GLN A 146 -20.22 -4.03 -0.23
N GLN A 147 -20.85 -4.31 -1.38
CA GLN A 147 -22.30 -4.18 -1.54
C GLN A 147 -23.09 -5.16 -0.65
N LEU A 148 -22.64 -6.42 -0.53
CA LEU A 148 -23.23 -7.40 0.39
C LEU A 148 -23.15 -6.96 1.86
N GLN A 149 -22.08 -6.25 2.24
CA GLN A 149 -21.93 -5.69 3.58
C GLN A 149 -22.81 -4.44 3.81
N VAL A 150 -22.99 -3.59 2.80
CA VAL A 150 -23.90 -2.43 2.89
C VAL A 150 -25.35 -2.89 3.01
N ALA A 151 -25.75 -3.93 2.29
CA ALA A 151 -27.07 -4.55 2.42
C ALA A 151 -27.30 -5.12 3.83
N ARG A 152 -26.32 -5.84 4.40
CA ARG A 152 -26.39 -6.32 5.79
C ARG A 152 -26.45 -5.20 6.83
N LYS A 153 -25.70 -4.11 6.62
CA LYS A 153 -25.70 -2.94 7.51
C LYS A 153 -26.98 -2.10 7.41
N GLN A 154 -27.72 -2.15 6.30
CA GLN A 154 -29.01 -1.46 6.17
C GLN A 154 -30.11 -2.15 6.99
N ASP A 155 -30.11 -3.49 7.09
CA ASP A 155 -31.03 -4.22 7.97
C ASP A 155 -30.78 -3.94 9.47
N THR A 156 -29.52 -3.71 9.85
CA THR A 156 -29.16 -3.38 11.24
C THR A 156 -29.32 -1.88 11.58
N ARG A 157 -29.56 -1.02 10.58
CA ARG A 157 -29.59 0.45 10.78
C ARG A 157 -30.87 1.00 11.39
N GLN A 158 -31.86 0.17 11.70
CA GLN A 158 -33.04 0.62 12.44
C GLN A 158 -32.84 0.71 13.96
N THR A 159 -31.71 0.29 14.54
CA THR A 159 -31.57 0.21 16.02
C THR A 159 -30.32 0.84 16.65
N ALA A 160 -29.49 1.63 15.96
CA ALA A 160 -28.29 2.18 16.61
C ALA A 160 -27.93 3.61 16.19
N THR A 161 -28.72 4.58 16.66
CA THR A 161 -28.26 5.95 16.85
C THR A 161 -27.57 6.09 18.21
N PHE A 162 -26.28 5.77 18.31
CA PHE A 162 -25.46 6.28 19.42
C PHE A 162 -24.03 6.52 18.92
N ARG A 163 -23.67 7.80 18.80
CA ARG A 163 -22.32 8.29 18.49
C ARG A 163 -21.36 7.85 19.60
N GLN A 164 -20.17 7.37 19.25
CA GLN A 164 -19.01 7.41 20.14
C GLN A 164 -17.81 8.00 19.40
N GLN A 165 -17.28 9.09 19.97
CA GLN A 165 -15.99 9.68 19.62
C GLN A 165 -14.85 8.78 20.13
N PRO A 166 -13.70 8.72 19.45
CA PRO A 166 -12.52 8.04 19.97
C PRO A 166 -11.90 8.84 21.14
N PRO A 167 -11.31 8.16 22.16
CA PRO A 167 -10.80 8.81 23.37
C PRO A 167 -9.40 9.43 23.15
N PRO A 168 -9.02 10.43 23.99
CA PRO A 168 -7.73 11.11 23.89
C PRO A 168 -6.60 10.25 24.45
N MET A 169 -5.46 10.24 23.76
CA MET A 169 -4.25 9.56 24.22
C MET A 169 -3.52 10.39 25.28
N LYS A 170 -2.93 9.69 26.27
CA LYS A 170 -1.97 10.24 27.23
C LYS A 170 -0.56 10.20 26.65
#